data_AF-A0AA47M733-F1
#
_entry.id   AF-A0AA47M733-F1
#
_cell.length_a   1.000
_cell.length_b   1.000
_cell.length_c   1.000
_cell.angle_alpha   90.00
_cell.angle_beta   90.00
_cell.angle_gamma   90.00
#
_symmetry.space_group_name_H-M   'P 1'
#
loop_
_entity.id
_entity.type
_entity.pdbx_description
1 polymer ?
#
loop_
_entity_poly.entity_id
_entity_poly.type
_entity_poly.pdbx_seq_one_letter_code
_entity_poly.pdbx_strand_id
1 'polypeptide(L)'
;MDDLIQCYFRIGFNNKEILGVLAQNHNIVISIRTLKRRCRKLGLFRRRSQTDINQVIAFVQEELRGNGQMQGYRWLHLRAVQRGLVVSQETVRQIIKALDPHGVEMRRAHRLRRRLYTTRGPNALWHMDSYDKLKPFGICINGCIDGYSRYVLWMEAYTTNNDPKVIASYYLQCVERVGGCPERLRADRGTENGHVEGMHNFLRREHGDAFAGEKSFLYGRSTANQRIESWWGILRKQSVQFWMNLFKSVQDAGHFSGDSLDKSLMQFCFLELVQKELDEVVRTWNSHRIRPVPSRGDSGGRPVLLYTAPQIFGGEDRLKLFDQEEIDLCKEECRPKGQLPCDEDVFDLSVLLMQEHGWDIPKDAFDAAELYTLLREEVRNNL
;
A
#
# COMPACT_ATOMS: atom_id res chain seq x y z
N MET A 1 10.61 -45.24 28.30
CA MET A 1 10.20 -45.68 26.94
C MET A 1 8.71 -45.44 26.70
N ASP A 2 7.82 -45.92 27.58
CA ASP A 2 6.37 -45.74 27.39
C ASP A 2 5.95 -44.25 27.43
N ASP A 3 6.55 -43.44 28.30
CA ASP A 3 6.30 -41.99 28.34
C ASP A 3 6.75 -41.26 27.06
N LEU A 4 7.88 -41.69 26.47
CA LEU A 4 8.36 -41.15 25.20
C LEU A 4 7.42 -41.51 24.05
N ILE A 5 6.95 -42.77 24.00
CA ILE A 5 5.95 -43.21 23.01
C ILE A 5 4.67 -42.40 23.17
N GLN A 6 4.20 -42.18 24.41
CA GLN A 6 3.01 -41.38 24.68
C GLN A 6 3.18 -39.92 24.28
N CYS A 7 4.34 -39.32 24.57
CA CYS A 7 4.68 -37.95 24.19
C CYS A 7 4.66 -37.78 22.66
N TYR A 8 5.43 -38.58 21.92
CA TYR A 8 5.51 -38.48 20.46
C TYR A 8 4.17 -38.80 19.77
N PHE A 9 3.42 -39.75 20.33
CA PHE A 9 2.08 -40.05 19.84
C PHE A 9 1.13 -38.85 20.00
N ARG A 10 1.16 -38.16 21.15
CA ARG A 10 0.33 -36.97 21.41
C ARG A 10 0.74 -35.77 20.56
N ILE A 11 2.03 -35.60 20.27
CA ILE A 11 2.52 -34.53 19.37
C ILE A 11 2.01 -34.73 17.92
N GLY A 12 1.61 -35.96 17.55
CA GLY A 12 0.98 -36.28 16.28
C GLY A 12 1.83 -37.14 15.34
N PHE A 13 3.06 -37.51 15.74
CA PHE A 13 4.01 -38.25 14.91
C PHE A 13 3.43 -39.58 14.49
N ASN A 14 3.56 -39.98 13.23
CA ASN A 14 3.20 -41.30 12.72
C ASN A 14 4.12 -42.40 13.25
N ASN A 15 3.72 -43.66 13.11
CA ASN A 15 4.48 -44.78 13.70
C ASN A 15 5.92 -44.86 13.16
N LYS A 16 6.18 -44.46 11.90
CA LYS A 16 7.53 -44.46 11.32
C LYS A 16 8.37 -43.35 11.95
N GLU A 17 7.80 -42.17 12.14
CA GLU A 17 8.44 -41.03 12.82
C GLU A 17 8.76 -41.34 14.27
N ILE A 18 7.81 -41.94 15.03
CA ILE A 18 8.05 -42.36 16.42
C ILE A 18 9.22 -43.35 16.49
N LEU A 19 9.28 -44.34 15.58
CA LEU A 19 10.40 -45.29 15.55
C LEU A 19 11.73 -44.60 15.21
N GLY A 20 11.73 -43.69 14.23
CA GLY A 20 12.92 -42.95 13.84
C GLY A 20 13.48 -42.09 14.97
N VAL A 21 12.61 -41.35 15.67
CA VAL A 21 13.01 -40.46 16.77
C VAL A 21 13.45 -41.25 18.00
N LEU A 22 12.81 -42.38 18.30
CA LEU A 22 13.25 -43.28 19.37
C LEU A 22 14.65 -43.84 19.08
N ALA A 23 14.91 -44.24 17.82
CA ALA A 23 16.20 -44.78 17.43
C ALA A 23 17.31 -43.73 17.44
N GLN A 24 17.07 -42.55 16.84
CA GLN A 24 18.09 -41.51 16.68
C GLN A 24 18.37 -40.71 17.96
N ASN A 25 17.33 -40.35 18.72
CA ASN A 25 17.48 -39.40 19.83
C ASN A 25 17.54 -40.08 21.20
N HIS A 26 17.08 -41.33 21.29
CA HIS A 26 17.00 -42.07 22.56
C HIS A 26 17.71 -43.43 22.53
N ASN A 27 18.38 -43.78 21.42
CA ASN A 27 19.03 -45.08 21.21
C ASN A 27 18.11 -46.29 21.47
N ILE A 28 16.80 -46.11 21.27
CA ILE A 28 15.79 -47.15 21.47
C ILE A 28 15.36 -47.70 20.11
N VAL A 29 15.80 -48.92 19.79
CA VAL A 29 15.40 -49.61 18.55
C VAL A 29 14.35 -50.67 18.88
N ILE A 30 13.12 -50.45 18.41
CA ILE A 30 12.01 -51.41 18.56
C ILE A 30 11.33 -51.65 17.21
N SER A 31 10.70 -52.81 17.05
CA SER A 31 9.92 -53.09 15.84
C SER A 31 8.57 -52.35 15.86
N ILE A 32 8.00 -52.12 14.67
CA ILE A 32 6.65 -51.53 14.53
C ILE A 32 5.57 -52.36 15.26
N ARG A 33 5.75 -53.69 15.34
CA ARG A 33 4.85 -54.59 16.05
C ARG A 33 4.90 -54.32 17.55
N THR A 34 6.09 -54.13 18.10
CA THR A 34 6.31 -53.76 19.51
C THR A 34 5.74 -52.40 19.83
N LEU A 35 5.96 -51.39 18.97
CA LEU A 35 5.35 -50.06 19.13
C LEU A 35 3.81 -50.13 19.15
N LYS A 36 3.20 -50.79 18.16
CA LYS A 36 1.73 -50.97 18.10
C LYS A 36 1.17 -51.72 19.30
N ARG A 37 1.93 -52.66 19.88
CA ARG A 37 1.53 -53.37 21.11
C ARG A 37 1.58 -52.44 22.33
N ARG A 38 2.63 -51.64 22.48
CA ARG A 38 2.76 -50.64 23.55
C ARG A 38 1.68 -49.56 23.45
N CYS A 39 1.44 -49.00 22.26
CA CYS A 39 0.35 -48.05 22.06
C CYS A 39 -1.02 -48.62 22.50
N ARG A 40 -1.30 -49.90 22.19
CA ARG A 40 -2.52 -50.58 22.66
C ARG A 40 -2.59 -50.68 24.18
N LYS A 41 -1.49 -51.08 24.83
CA LYS A 41 -1.41 -51.16 26.30
C LYS A 41 -1.63 -49.79 26.96
N LEU A 42 -1.16 -48.72 26.33
CA LEU A 42 -1.27 -47.33 26.81
C LEU A 42 -2.59 -46.65 26.39
N GLY A 43 -3.52 -47.37 25.73
CA GLY A 43 -4.79 -46.79 25.26
C GLY A 43 -4.64 -45.74 24.13
N LEU A 44 -3.50 -45.73 23.42
CA LEU A 44 -3.18 -44.73 22.40
C LEU A 44 -3.73 -45.17 21.04
N PHE A 45 -4.91 -44.65 20.70
CA PHE A 45 -5.60 -44.94 19.44
C PHE A 45 -5.78 -43.67 18.60
N ARG A 46 -5.62 -43.79 17.28
CA ARG A 46 -5.85 -42.67 16.34
C ARG A 46 -7.23 -42.64 15.70
N ARG A 47 -7.90 -43.81 15.69
CA ARG A 47 -9.14 -44.03 14.93
C ARG A 47 -10.19 -44.85 15.70
N ARG A 48 -9.86 -45.31 16.91
CA ARG A 48 -10.77 -46.04 17.80
C ARG A 48 -11.05 -45.16 19.01
N SER A 49 -12.24 -45.30 19.58
CA SER A 49 -12.71 -44.49 20.72
C SER A 49 -12.71 -42.99 20.38
N GLN A 50 -13.52 -42.61 19.39
CA GLN A 50 -13.64 -41.21 19.02
C GLN A 50 -14.13 -40.39 20.22
N THR A 51 -13.53 -39.21 20.39
CA THR A 51 -13.99 -38.25 21.41
C THR A 51 -15.42 -37.83 21.11
N ASP A 52 -16.23 -37.61 22.15
CA ASP A 52 -17.60 -37.14 22.01
C ASP A 52 -17.67 -35.88 21.13
N ILE A 53 -18.66 -35.85 20.25
CA ILE A 53 -18.77 -34.80 19.23
C ILE A 53 -18.95 -33.42 19.86
N ASN A 54 -19.62 -33.31 21.02
CA ASN A 54 -19.84 -32.03 21.68
C ASN A 54 -18.53 -31.47 22.26
N GLN A 55 -17.64 -32.34 22.75
CA GLN A 55 -16.31 -31.91 23.20
C GLN A 55 -15.46 -31.40 22.04
N VAL A 56 -15.55 -32.05 20.87
CA VAL A 56 -14.88 -31.58 19.65
C VAL A 56 -15.45 -30.24 19.18
N ILE A 57 -16.78 -30.08 19.21
CA ILE A 57 -17.44 -28.81 18.87
C ILE A 57 -16.99 -27.69 19.81
N ALA A 58 -16.99 -27.94 21.13
CA ALA A 58 -16.55 -26.98 22.14
C ALA A 58 -15.09 -26.55 21.91
N PHE A 59 -14.21 -27.51 21.62
CA PHE A 59 -12.82 -27.22 21.25
C PHE A 59 -12.72 -26.34 20.00
N VAL A 60 -13.44 -26.67 18.92
CA VAL A 60 -13.41 -25.86 17.70
C VAL A 60 -13.98 -24.46 17.93
N GLN A 61 -15.06 -24.33 18.70
CA GLN A 61 -15.63 -23.03 19.06
C GLN A 61 -14.65 -22.16 19.85
N GLU A 62 -13.94 -22.74 20.82
CA GLU A 62 -12.90 -22.05 21.59
C GLU A 62 -11.78 -21.55 20.66
N GLU A 63 -11.27 -22.42 19.78
CA GLU A 63 -10.20 -22.06 18.84
C GLU A 63 -10.63 -20.97 17.85
N LEU A 64 -11.88 -21.01 17.37
CA LEU A 64 -12.44 -20.01 16.46
C LEU A 64 -12.64 -18.63 17.13
N ARG A 65 -12.77 -18.54 18.46
CA ARG A 65 -12.78 -17.26 19.17
C ARG A 65 -11.41 -16.56 19.17
N GLY A 66 -10.33 -17.32 18.96
CA GLY A 66 -8.96 -16.82 18.96
C GLY A 66 -8.31 -16.75 17.58
N ASN A 67 -7.04 -17.12 17.50
CA ASN A 67 -6.28 -17.17 16.25
C ASN A 67 -6.65 -18.36 15.34
N GLY A 68 -7.40 -19.35 15.86
CA GLY A 68 -7.86 -20.53 15.12
C GLY A 68 -8.79 -20.18 13.96
N GLN A 69 -9.46 -19.02 13.99
CA GLN A 69 -10.23 -18.49 12.85
C GLN A 69 -9.39 -18.29 11.58
N MET A 70 -8.07 -18.12 11.71
CA MET A 70 -7.17 -17.94 10.56
C MET A 70 -6.62 -19.26 10.04
N GLN A 71 -6.88 -20.37 10.73
CA GLN A 71 -6.25 -21.66 10.47
C GLN A 71 -7.16 -22.60 9.67
N GLY A 72 -6.56 -23.38 8.77
CA GLY A 72 -7.28 -24.41 8.02
C GLY A 72 -7.63 -25.62 8.89
N TYR A 73 -8.62 -26.41 8.45
CA TYR A 73 -9.11 -27.59 9.18
C TYR A 73 -8.00 -28.62 9.49
N ARG A 74 -6.96 -28.72 8.66
CA ARG A 74 -5.81 -29.62 8.91
C ARG A 74 -4.99 -29.18 10.13
N TRP A 75 -4.84 -27.87 10.34
CA TRP A 75 -4.12 -27.31 11.48
C TRP A 75 -4.94 -27.52 12.76
N LEU A 76 -6.23 -27.15 12.72
CA LEU A 76 -7.14 -27.36 13.86
C LEU A 76 -7.28 -28.85 14.21
N HIS A 77 -7.22 -29.75 13.23
CA HIS A 77 -7.14 -31.19 13.47
C HIS A 77 -5.87 -31.58 14.23
N LEU A 78 -4.70 -31.04 13.86
CA LEU A 78 -3.47 -31.29 14.59
C LEU A 78 -3.52 -30.77 16.03
N ARG A 79 -4.10 -29.58 16.28
CA ARG A 79 -4.35 -29.09 17.65
C ARG A 79 -5.24 -30.02 18.44
N ALA A 80 -6.33 -30.50 17.82
CA ALA A 80 -7.23 -31.43 18.46
C ALA A 80 -6.47 -32.69 18.92
N VAL A 81 -5.64 -33.26 18.04
CA VAL A 81 -4.79 -34.41 18.36
C VAL A 81 -3.78 -34.10 19.48
N GLN A 82 -3.14 -32.93 19.44
CA GLN A 82 -2.18 -32.47 20.46
C GLN A 82 -2.83 -32.23 21.83
N ARG A 83 -4.10 -31.82 21.85
CA ARG A 83 -4.93 -31.75 23.08
C ARG A 83 -5.50 -33.11 23.50
N GLY A 84 -5.16 -34.19 22.79
CA GLY A 84 -5.58 -35.55 23.13
C GLY A 84 -6.95 -35.95 22.59
N LEU A 85 -7.56 -35.15 21.71
CA LEU A 85 -8.83 -35.47 21.07
C LEU A 85 -8.61 -36.49 19.93
N VAL A 86 -9.47 -37.51 19.88
CA VAL A 86 -9.46 -38.54 18.84
C VAL A 86 -10.59 -38.22 17.85
N VAL A 87 -10.25 -37.46 16.81
CA VAL A 87 -11.21 -36.99 15.80
C VAL A 87 -10.65 -37.12 14.38
N SER A 88 -11.52 -37.33 13.39
CA SER A 88 -11.12 -37.35 11.99
C SER A 88 -10.96 -35.93 11.41
N GLN A 89 -10.08 -35.77 10.43
CA GLN A 89 -9.95 -34.48 9.71
C GLN A 89 -11.27 -34.04 9.07
N GLU A 90 -12.05 -34.99 8.56
CA GLU A 90 -13.32 -34.71 7.91
C GLU A 90 -14.36 -34.21 8.91
N THR A 91 -14.42 -34.80 10.11
CA THR A 91 -15.29 -34.33 11.19
C THR A 91 -14.95 -32.90 11.58
N VAL A 92 -13.67 -32.57 11.77
CA VAL A 92 -13.22 -31.19 12.06
C VAL A 92 -13.60 -30.24 10.91
N ARG A 93 -13.42 -30.68 9.65
CA ARG A 93 -13.79 -29.89 8.47
C ARG A 93 -15.30 -29.57 8.43
N GLN A 94 -16.15 -30.54 8.73
CA GLN A 94 -17.61 -30.37 8.76
C GLN A 94 -18.04 -29.47 9.91
N ILE A 95 -17.47 -29.64 11.10
CA ILE A 95 -17.73 -28.77 12.27
C ILE A 95 -17.36 -27.32 11.95
N ILE A 96 -16.18 -27.08 11.38
CA ILE A 96 -15.77 -25.71 10.98
C ILE A 96 -16.71 -25.15 9.92
N LYS A 97 -17.14 -25.95 8.93
CA LYS A 97 -18.09 -25.50 7.90
C LYS A 97 -19.45 -25.14 8.50
N ALA A 98 -19.90 -25.84 9.53
CA ALA A 98 -21.15 -25.56 10.21
C ALA A 98 -21.06 -24.32 11.13
N LEU A 99 -19.94 -24.15 11.85
CA LEU A 99 -19.74 -23.05 12.79
C LEU A 99 -19.28 -21.74 12.14
N ASP A 100 -18.52 -21.82 11.05
CA ASP A 100 -17.91 -20.68 10.34
C ASP A 100 -17.97 -20.88 8.81
N PRO A 101 -19.18 -20.97 8.21
CA PRO A 101 -19.34 -21.14 6.77
C PRO A 101 -18.69 -19.99 5.99
N HIS A 102 -18.83 -18.75 6.50
CA HIS A 102 -18.24 -17.56 5.89
C HIS A 102 -16.71 -17.61 5.90
N GLY A 103 -16.07 -17.94 7.02
CA GLY A 103 -14.61 -18.06 7.07
C GLY A 103 -14.08 -19.22 6.22
N VAL A 104 -14.85 -20.30 6.03
CA VAL A 104 -14.49 -21.38 5.08
C VAL A 104 -14.46 -20.88 3.64
N GLU A 105 -15.47 -20.12 3.21
CA GLU A 105 -15.51 -19.50 1.87
C GLU A 105 -14.39 -18.50 1.69
N MET A 106 -14.16 -17.65 2.69
CA MET A 106 -13.07 -16.66 2.68
C MET A 106 -11.69 -17.30 2.57
N ARG A 107 -11.45 -18.41 3.30
CA ARG A 107 -10.20 -19.18 3.21
C ARG A 107 -10.05 -19.86 1.84
N ARG A 108 -11.13 -20.41 1.27
CA ARG A 108 -11.12 -20.97 -0.11
C ARG A 108 -10.77 -19.92 -1.16
N ALA A 109 -11.20 -18.68 -0.95
CA ALA A 109 -10.90 -17.56 -1.86
C ALA A 109 -9.45 -17.08 -1.82
N HIS A 110 -8.60 -17.57 -0.90
CA HIS A 110 -7.20 -17.15 -0.71
C HIS A 110 -7.03 -15.62 -0.53
N ARG A 111 -8.04 -14.93 -0.01
CA ARG A 111 -8.01 -13.48 0.17
C ARG A 111 -7.56 -13.14 1.59
N LEU A 112 -6.45 -12.42 1.71
CA LEU A 112 -6.02 -11.76 2.96
C LEU A 112 -7.20 -10.99 3.58
N ARG A 113 -7.41 -11.14 4.90
CA ARG A 113 -8.38 -10.36 5.67
C ARG A 113 -7.93 -8.90 5.66
N ARG A 114 -8.43 -8.12 4.71
CA ARG A 114 -8.15 -6.68 4.62
C ARG A 114 -8.95 -5.98 5.71
N ARG A 115 -8.31 -5.06 6.45
CA ARG A 115 -8.98 -4.21 7.44
C ARG A 115 -10.11 -3.45 6.75
N LEU A 116 -11.26 -3.34 7.42
CA LEU A 116 -12.36 -2.48 6.96
C LEU A 116 -11.87 -1.03 7.09
N TYR A 117 -11.65 -0.37 5.95
CA TYR A 117 -11.28 1.04 5.95
C TYR A 117 -12.57 1.85 6.05
N THR A 118 -12.75 2.62 7.13
CA THR A 118 -13.91 3.49 7.33
C THR A 118 -13.44 4.88 7.73
N THR A 119 -14.06 5.90 7.14
CA THR A 119 -13.85 7.33 7.44
C THR A 119 -15.21 8.02 7.51
N ARG A 120 -15.30 9.08 8.32
CA ARG A 120 -16.57 9.74 8.64
C ARG A 120 -17.16 10.58 7.48
N GLY A 121 -16.33 10.93 6.52
CA GLY A 121 -16.67 11.74 5.36
C GLY A 121 -15.40 12.31 4.72
N PRO A 122 -15.52 13.15 3.67
CA PRO A 122 -14.38 13.80 3.06
C PRO A 122 -13.69 14.73 4.06
N ASN A 123 -12.41 14.99 3.83
CA ASN A 123 -11.55 15.82 4.68
C ASN A 123 -11.31 15.26 6.09
N ALA A 124 -11.86 14.08 6.42
CA ALA A 124 -11.60 13.42 7.70
C ALA A 124 -10.16 12.88 7.79
N LEU A 125 -9.63 12.42 6.65
CA LEU A 125 -8.27 11.89 6.55
C LEU A 125 -7.77 12.00 5.12
N TRP A 126 -6.73 12.80 4.91
CA TRP A 126 -5.99 12.84 3.66
C TRP A 126 -4.77 11.91 3.73
N HIS A 127 -4.43 11.27 2.62
CA HIS A 127 -3.30 10.35 2.46
C HIS A 127 -2.32 10.96 1.48
N MET A 128 -1.15 11.39 1.94
CA MET A 128 -0.07 11.96 1.14
C MET A 128 1.05 10.94 0.99
N ASP A 129 1.66 10.89 -0.21
CA ASP A 129 2.74 9.96 -0.51
C ASP A 129 3.52 10.37 -1.77
N SER A 130 4.74 9.83 -1.90
CA SER A 130 5.59 10.00 -3.07
C SER A 130 5.68 8.70 -3.88
N TYR A 131 5.70 8.82 -5.21
CA TYR A 131 5.76 7.71 -6.15
C TYR A 131 7.03 7.76 -7.01
N ASP A 132 7.99 6.88 -6.69
CA ASP A 132 9.37 6.96 -7.18
C ASP A 132 9.67 6.14 -8.44
N LYS A 133 8.67 5.65 -9.18
CA LYS A 133 8.94 4.76 -10.33
C LYS A 133 9.65 5.43 -11.51
N LEU A 134 9.51 6.75 -11.66
CA LEU A 134 10.23 7.55 -12.66
C LEU A 134 11.46 8.27 -12.10
N LYS A 135 11.70 8.19 -10.78
CA LYS A 135 12.83 8.84 -10.10
C LYS A 135 14.20 8.44 -10.66
N PRO A 136 14.45 7.19 -11.10
CA PRO A 136 15.70 6.84 -11.77
C PRO A 136 16.00 7.69 -13.01
N PHE A 137 14.96 8.21 -13.67
CA PHE A 137 15.03 9.07 -14.86
C PHE A 137 14.90 10.56 -14.53
N GLY A 138 14.95 10.94 -13.26
CA GLY A 138 14.91 12.34 -12.81
C GLY A 138 13.52 12.90 -12.54
N ILE A 139 12.44 12.14 -12.74
CA ILE A 139 11.07 12.62 -12.52
C ILE A 139 10.47 11.98 -11.28
N CYS A 140 10.17 12.78 -10.27
CA CYS A 140 9.52 12.36 -9.04
C CYS A 140 8.03 12.76 -9.08
N ILE A 141 7.13 11.91 -8.60
CA ILE A 141 5.70 12.22 -8.52
C ILE A 141 5.30 12.26 -7.04
N ASN A 142 4.59 13.28 -6.61
CA ASN A 142 3.98 13.38 -5.28
C ASN A 142 2.45 13.52 -5.44
N GLY A 143 1.68 12.93 -4.53
CA GLY A 143 0.24 13.06 -4.59
C GLY A 143 -0.44 13.00 -3.24
N CYS A 144 -1.71 13.38 -3.26
CA CYS A 144 -2.59 13.23 -2.11
C CYS A 144 -4.00 12.85 -2.52
N ILE A 145 -4.63 12.01 -1.71
CA ILE A 145 -5.98 11.50 -1.93
C ILE A 145 -6.80 11.57 -0.65
N ASP A 146 -8.07 11.97 -0.78
CA ASP A 146 -9.02 11.94 0.31
C ASP A 146 -9.45 10.49 0.63
N GLY A 147 -9.42 10.15 1.91
CA GLY A 147 -9.62 8.78 2.37
C GLY A 147 -11.04 8.24 2.20
N TYR A 148 -12.05 9.12 2.20
CA TYR A 148 -13.46 8.75 2.10
C TYR A 148 -13.92 8.67 0.64
N SER A 149 -13.76 9.78 -0.06
CA SER A 149 -14.25 9.99 -1.42
C SER A 149 -13.38 9.32 -2.47
N ARG A 150 -12.11 9.05 -2.13
CA ARG A 150 -11.05 8.65 -3.08
C ARG A 150 -10.78 9.74 -4.13
N TYR A 151 -11.14 10.99 -3.83
CA TYR A 151 -10.85 12.15 -4.65
C TYR A 151 -9.36 12.48 -4.55
N VAL A 152 -8.68 12.55 -5.70
CA VAL A 152 -7.28 12.95 -5.76
C VAL A 152 -7.22 14.46 -5.67
N LEU A 153 -6.57 14.95 -4.62
CA LEU A 153 -6.47 16.36 -4.27
C LEU A 153 -5.39 17.06 -5.10
N TRP A 154 -4.23 16.42 -5.24
CA TRP A 154 -3.16 16.87 -6.14
C TRP A 154 -2.34 15.68 -6.65
N MET A 155 -1.65 15.91 -7.76
CA MET A 155 -0.68 14.99 -8.34
C MET A 155 0.37 15.81 -9.09
N GLU A 156 1.57 15.90 -8.54
CA GLU A 156 2.60 16.82 -8.99
C GLU A 156 3.85 16.05 -9.40
N ALA A 157 4.26 16.17 -10.65
CA ALA A 157 5.55 15.72 -11.15
C ALA A 157 6.58 16.83 -11.01
N TYR A 158 7.77 16.52 -10.49
CA TYR A 158 8.87 17.47 -10.39
C TYR A 158 10.25 16.79 -10.40
N THR A 159 11.30 17.61 -10.43
CA THR A 159 12.70 17.16 -10.50
C THR A 159 13.19 16.54 -9.18
N THR A 160 12.56 16.89 -8.05
CA THR A 160 12.92 16.40 -6.72
C THR A 160 11.70 16.14 -5.85
N ASN A 161 11.80 15.11 -5.00
CA ASN A 161 10.93 14.88 -3.85
C ASN A 161 11.71 14.75 -2.54
N ASN A 162 12.99 15.12 -2.54
CA ASN A 162 13.82 15.08 -1.35
C ASN A 162 13.80 16.42 -0.59
N ASP A 163 13.30 17.51 -1.20
CA ASP A 163 13.16 18.82 -0.57
C ASP A 163 11.78 18.90 0.14
N PRO A 164 11.74 18.89 1.48
CA PRO A 164 10.48 18.97 2.23
C PRO A 164 9.69 20.25 1.94
N LYS A 165 10.37 21.34 1.58
CA LYS A 165 9.73 22.64 1.30
C LYS A 165 8.90 22.61 0.02
N VAL A 166 9.30 21.77 -0.94
CA VAL A 166 8.54 21.53 -2.17
C VAL A 166 7.25 20.77 -1.87
N ILE A 167 7.33 19.69 -1.08
CA ILE A 167 6.13 18.91 -0.70
C ILE A 167 5.18 19.77 0.14
N ALA A 168 5.73 20.59 1.04
CA ALA A 168 4.97 21.59 1.79
C ALA A 168 4.22 22.56 0.89
N SER A 169 4.83 23.00 -0.22
CA SER A 169 4.17 23.89 -1.19
C SER A 169 2.94 23.25 -1.83
N TYR A 170 3.01 21.96 -2.22
CA TYR A 170 1.87 21.24 -2.78
C TYR A 170 0.71 21.13 -1.77
N TYR A 171 1.05 20.82 -0.52
CA TYR A 171 0.08 20.75 0.56
C TYR A 171 -0.60 22.10 0.80
N LEU A 172 0.16 23.19 0.97
CA LEU A 172 -0.42 24.52 1.22
C LEU A 172 -1.25 25.04 0.05
N GLN A 173 -0.77 24.88 -1.20
CA GLN A 173 -1.55 25.25 -2.37
C GLN A 173 -2.89 24.51 -2.43
N CYS A 174 -2.90 23.22 -2.06
CA CYS A 174 -4.14 22.47 -1.98
C CYS A 174 -5.05 22.96 -0.86
N VAL A 175 -4.51 23.20 0.33
CA VAL A 175 -5.26 23.68 1.50
C VAL A 175 -5.90 25.05 1.21
N GLU A 176 -5.15 25.96 0.60
CA GLU A 176 -5.61 27.27 0.16
C GLU A 176 -6.71 27.15 -0.90
N ARG A 177 -6.50 26.35 -1.95
CA ARG A 177 -7.50 26.13 -3.03
C ARG A 177 -8.80 25.51 -2.51
N VAL A 178 -8.72 24.62 -1.52
CA VAL A 178 -9.90 23.98 -0.90
C VAL A 178 -10.57 24.91 0.11
N GLY A 179 -9.86 25.91 0.64
CA GLY A 179 -10.35 26.81 1.69
C GLY A 179 -10.33 26.18 3.08
N GLY A 180 -9.49 25.17 3.30
CA GLY A 180 -9.36 24.49 4.59
C GLY A 180 -8.38 23.32 4.57
N CYS A 181 -8.05 22.82 5.75
CA CYS A 181 -7.20 21.65 5.94
C CYS A 181 -8.01 20.43 6.41
N PRO A 182 -7.51 19.19 6.27
CA PRO A 182 -8.23 18.02 6.74
C PRO A 182 -8.24 17.96 8.28
N GLU A 183 -9.18 17.21 8.85
CA GLU A 183 -9.18 16.91 10.29
C GLU A 183 -7.90 16.20 10.71
N ARG A 184 -7.40 15.33 9.83
CA ARG A 184 -6.15 14.60 9.99
C ARG A 184 -5.43 14.42 8.66
N LEU A 185 -4.11 14.44 8.70
CA LEU A 185 -3.25 14.15 7.56
C LEU A 185 -2.39 12.92 7.86
N ARG A 186 -2.27 12.00 6.90
CA ARG A 186 -1.39 10.84 6.99
C ARG A 186 -0.32 10.91 5.92
N ALA A 187 0.90 10.65 6.35
CA ALA A 187 2.03 10.40 5.47
C ALA A 187 2.89 9.26 6.02
N ASP A 188 3.76 8.74 5.18
CA ASP A 188 4.77 7.78 5.61
C ASP A 188 5.87 8.47 6.43
N ARG A 189 6.57 7.68 7.25
CA ARG A 189 7.72 8.16 8.03
C ARG A 189 8.89 8.45 7.10
N GLY A 190 9.00 9.69 6.68
CA GLY A 190 10.10 10.23 5.88
C GLY A 190 10.43 11.65 6.32
N THR A 191 11.70 12.05 6.18
CA THR A 191 12.15 13.40 6.51
C THR A 191 11.53 14.44 5.58
N GLU A 192 11.11 14.02 4.38
CA GLU A 192 10.44 14.87 3.40
C GLU A 192 9.07 15.41 3.86
N ASN A 193 8.44 14.79 4.86
CA ASN A 193 7.11 15.18 5.34
C ASN A 193 7.13 16.08 6.59
N GLY A 194 8.31 16.35 7.17
CA GLY A 194 8.42 17.07 8.45
C GLY A 194 7.89 18.51 8.40
N HIS A 195 8.08 19.21 7.27
CA HIS A 195 7.53 20.57 7.11
C HIS A 195 6.00 20.54 7.04
N VAL A 196 5.44 19.58 6.30
CA VAL A 196 3.99 19.38 6.20
C VAL A 196 3.39 19.05 7.58
N GLU A 197 4.06 18.21 8.38
CA GLU A 197 3.65 17.92 9.76
C GLU A 197 3.59 19.20 10.60
N GLY A 198 4.66 20.00 10.60
CA GLY A 198 4.74 21.25 11.35
C GLY A 198 3.63 22.22 10.96
N MET A 199 3.43 22.44 9.66
CA MET A 199 2.38 23.31 9.12
C MET A 199 0.99 22.80 9.45
N HIS A 200 0.73 21.49 9.30
CA HIS A 200 -0.59 20.92 9.60
C HIS A 200 -0.91 21.04 11.10
N ASN A 201 0.04 20.74 11.97
CA ASN A 201 -0.11 20.90 13.42
C ASN A 201 -0.34 22.36 13.80
N PHE A 202 0.36 23.30 13.17
CA PHE A 202 0.19 24.74 13.36
C PHE A 202 -1.22 25.20 12.98
N LEU A 203 -1.70 24.87 11.77
CA LEU A 203 -3.05 25.21 11.30
C LEU A 203 -4.15 24.55 12.15
N ARG A 204 -3.86 23.42 12.79
CA ARG A 204 -4.81 22.67 13.62
C ARG A 204 -4.72 23.00 15.11
N ARG A 205 -3.84 23.90 15.56
CA ARG A 205 -3.53 24.09 16.99
C ARG A 205 -4.68 24.68 17.82
N GLU A 206 -5.51 25.54 17.23
CA GLU A 206 -6.61 26.25 17.93
C GLU A 206 -7.96 25.54 17.78
N HIS A 207 -8.00 24.42 17.06
CA HIS A 207 -9.23 23.67 16.86
C HIS A 207 -9.65 22.92 18.13
N GLY A 208 -10.96 22.84 18.40
CA GLY A 208 -11.51 22.22 19.61
C GLY A 208 -11.81 20.71 19.52
N ASP A 209 -11.44 20.03 18.43
CA ASP A 209 -11.73 18.60 18.26
C ASP A 209 -10.63 17.67 18.80
N ALA A 210 -10.97 16.39 18.99
CA ALA A 210 -10.10 15.41 19.63
C ALA A 210 -8.76 15.15 18.92
N PHE A 211 -8.63 15.60 17.66
CA PHE A 211 -7.43 15.43 16.84
C PHE A 211 -6.68 16.74 16.58
N ALA A 212 -7.04 17.85 17.23
CA ALA A 212 -6.35 19.12 17.06
C ALA A 212 -4.85 19.08 17.46
N GLY A 213 -4.09 20.04 16.94
CA GLY A 213 -2.64 20.16 17.16
C GLY A 213 -1.87 18.92 16.71
N GLU A 214 -0.93 18.45 17.54
CA GLU A 214 -0.02 17.33 17.24
C GLU A 214 -0.72 16.00 16.91
N LYS A 215 -2.00 15.84 17.30
CA LYS A 215 -2.79 14.62 17.02
C LYS A 215 -3.39 14.61 15.61
N SER A 216 -3.27 15.71 14.88
CA SER A 216 -3.83 15.88 13.55
C SER A 216 -2.98 15.16 12.50
N PHE A 217 -1.66 15.11 12.72
CA PHE A 217 -0.76 14.40 11.83
C PHE A 217 -0.53 12.93 12.25
N LEU A 218 -0.49 12.03 11.28
CA LEU A 218 -0.35 10.59 11.50
C LEU A 218 0.79 10.01 10.67
N TYR A 219 1.84 9.58 11.37
CA TYR A 219 2.83 8.70 10.78
C TYR A 219 2.31 7.27 10.67
N GLY A 220 2.20 6.80 9.43
CA GLY A 220 1.87 5.41 9.09
C GLY A 220 3.06 4.64 8.54
N ARG A 221 2.95 3.31 8.50
CA ARG A 221 3.67 2.52 7.50
C ARG A 221 2.88 2.61 6.19
N SER A 222 3.52 2.46 5.03
CA SER A 222 2.85 2.35 3.71
C SER A 222 1.59 1.47 3.70
N THR A 223 1.62 0.33 4.40
CA THR A 223 0.44 -0.56 4.57
C THR A 223 -0.79 0.07 5.25
N ALA A 224 -0.63 1.22 5.91
CA ALA A 224 -1.69 2.04 6.49
C ALA A 224 -2.10 3.22 5.57
N ASN A 225 -1.26 3.60 4.59
CA ASN A 225 -1.53 4.61 3.56
C ASN A 225 -2.34 3.99 2.39
N GLN A 226 -3.34 3.18 2.72
CA GLN A 226 -3.95 2.21 1.79
C GLN A 226 -4.62 2.85 0.58
N ARG A 227 -5.13 4.07 0.72
CA ARG A 227 -5.88 4.74 -0.35
C ARG A 227 -4.96 5.22 -1.45
N ILE A 228 -3.88 5.90 -1.10
CA ILE A 228 -2.90 6.37 -2.07
C ILE A 228 -2.06 5.23 -2.64
N GLU A 229 -1.72 4.22 -1.84
CA GLU A 229 -1.06 3.00 -2.33
C GLU A 229 -1.92 2.21 -3.32
N SER A 230 -3.23 2.12 -3.05
CA SER A 230 -4.17 1.54 -4.02
C SER A 230 -4.28 2.40 -5.28
N TRP A 231 -4.15 3.72 -5.15
CA TRP A 231 -4.19 4.67 -6.26
C TRP A 231 -2.95 4.54 -7.15
N TRP A 232 -1.75 4.38 -6.57
CA TRP A 232 -0.51 4.08 -7.32
C TRP A 232 -0.63 2.85 -8.20
N GLY A 233 -1.30 1.80 -7.72
CA GLY A 233 -1.60 0.63 -8.54
C GLY A 233 -2.48 0.91 -9.76
N ILE A 234 -3.30 1.96 -9.73
CA ILE A 234 -4.15 2.39 -10.85
C ILE A 234 -3.37 3.31 -11.76
N LEU A 235 -2.71 4.34 -11.20
CA LEU A 235 -1.85 5.26 -11.96
C LEU A 235 -0.81 4.49 -12.79
N ARG A 236 -0.17 3.48 -12.20
CA ARG A 236 0.78 2.63 -12.90
C ARG A 236 0.17 1.98 -14.13
N LYS A 237 -1.03 1.39 -14.00
CA LYS A 237 -1.67 0.65 -15.09
C LYS A 237 -2.20 1.55 -16.20
N GLN A 238 -2.66 2.75 -15.85
CA GLN A 238 -3.33 3.65 -16.79
C GLN A 238 -2.33 4.56 -17.51
N SER A 239 -1.22 4.94 -16.87
CA SER A 239 -0.30 5.94 -17.43
C SER A 239 1.17 5.58 -17.20
N VAL A 240 1.64 5.49 -15.95
CA VAL A 240 3.10 5.46 -15.69
C VAL A 240 3.82 4.25 -16.29
N GLN A 241 3.15 3.11 -16.52
CA GLN A 241 3.80 1.97 -17.18
C GLN A 241 4.25 2.28 -18.61
N PHE A 242 3.54 3.16 -19.34
CA PHE A 242 3.95 3.62 -20.66
C PHE A 242 5.29 4.37 -20.58
N TRP A 243 5.36 5.40 -19.72
CA TRP A 243 6.57 6.19 -19.50
C TRP A 243 7.76 5.34 -19.04
N MET A 244 7.52 4.40 -18.11
CA MET A 244 8.54 3.45 -17.67
C MET A 244 9.09 2.60 -18.82
N ASN A 245 8.24 2.16 -19.74
CA ASN A 245 8.67 1.34 -20.88
C ASN A 245 9.48 2.18 -21.87
N LEU A 246 9.01 3.40 -22.16
CA LEU A 246 9.70 4.34 -23.07
C LEU A 246 11.08 4.72 -22.55
N PHE A 247 11.18 5.13 -21.29
CA PHE A 247 12.46 5.52 -20.70
C PHE A 247 13.41 4.33 -20.61
N LYS A 248 12.86 3.15 -20.36
CA LYS A 248 13.64 1.92 -20.40
C LYS A 248 14.12 1.56 -21.81
N SER A 249 13.34 1.79 -22.86
CA SER A 249 13.84 1.58 -24.23
C SER A 249 14.97 2.54 -24.61
N VAL A 250 14.90 3.80 -24.16
CA VAL A 250 16.00 4.77 -24.33
C VAL A 250 17.27 4.28 -23.61
N GLN A 251 17.12 3.76 -22.39
CA GLN A 251 18.22 3.16 -21.64
C GLN A 251 18.79 1.90 -22.29
N ASP A 252 17.93 0.97 -22.71
CA ASP A 252 18.33 -0.31 -23.31
C ASP A 252 19.02 -0.10 -24.68
N ALA A 253 18.72 1.01 -25.37
CA ALA A 253 19.42 1.44 -26.60
C ALA A 253 20.79 2.10 -26.33
N GLY A 254 21.17 2.32 -25.06
CA GLY A 254 22.45 2.92 -24.68
C GLY A 254 22.45 4.45 -24.62
N HIS A 255 21.29 5.08 -24.78
CA HIS A 255 21.15 6.54 -24.77
C HIS A 255 20.91 7.12 -23.36
N PHE A 256 20.96 6.33 -22.27
CA PHE A 256 20.79 6.83 -20.90
C PHE A 256 21.76 6.15 -19.92
N SER A 257 22.61 6.95 -19.26
CA SER A 257 23.59 6.54 -18.25
C SER A 257 23.07 6.71 -16.81
N GLY A 258 22.11 7.62 -16.59
CA GLY A 258 21.57 7.97 -15.27
C GLY A 258 22.39 9.00 -14.48
N ASP A 259 23.38 9.64 -15.13
CA ASP A 259 24.07 10.81 -14.58
C ASP A 259 23.15 12.04 -14.46
N SER A 260 23.67 13.12 -13.89
CA SER A 260 22.91 14.36 -13.68
C SER A 260 22.48 15.00 -15.00
N LEU A 261 23.33 14.96 -16.02
CA LEU A 261 23.03 15.54 -17.33
C LEU A 261 21.87 14.79 -18.00
N ASP A 262 21.94 13.46 -18.06
CA ASP A 262 20.86 12.67 -18.67
C ASP A 262 19.55 12.86 -17.92
N LYS A 263 19.56 12.97 -16.58
CA LYS A 263 18.36 13.28 -15.80
C LYS A 263 17.82 14.67 -16.10
N SER A 264 18.67 15.69 -16.21
CA SER A 264 18.23 17.05 -16.56
C SER A 264 17.66 17.12 -17.97
N LEU A 265 18.27 16.45 -18.95
CA LEU A 265 17.74 16.38 -20.31
C LEU A 265 16.42 15.59 -20.38
N MET A 266 16.29 14.49 -19.63
CA MET A 266 15.02 13.78 -19.49
C MET A 266 13.93 14.69 -18.89
N GLN A 267 14.27 15.45 -17.86
CA GLN A 267 13.35 16.40 -17.25
C GLN A 267 12.94 17.49 -18.26
N PHE A 268 13.88 18.06 -19.00
CA PHE A 268 13.64 19.06 -20.04
C PHE A 268 12.64 18.55 -21.09
N CYS A 269 12.87 17.33 -21.62
CA CYS A 269 12.06 16.80 -22.72
C CYS A 269 10.70 16.25 -22.27
N PHE A 270 10.60 15.70 -21.06
CA PHE A 270 9.46 14.86 -20.66
C PHE A 270 8.65 15.37 -19.49
N LEU A 271 9.17 16.25 -18.62
CA LEU A 271 8.51 16.57 -17.35
C LEU A 271 7.12 17.20 -17.56
N GLU A 272 7.00 18.13 -18.51
CA GLU A 272 5.72 18.80 -18.81
C GLU A 272 4.70 17.83 -19.43
N LEU A 273 5.14 16.95 -20.34
CA LEU A 273 4.29 15.92 -20.93
C LEU A 273 3.77 14.94 -19.86
N VAL A 274 4.64 14.53 -18.94
CA VAL A 274 4.26 13.67 -17.80
C VAL A 274 3.26 14.41 -16.90
N GLN A 275 3.47 15.69 -16.57
CA GLN A 275 2.52 16.46 -15.76
C GLN A 275 1.16 16.55 -16.44
N LYS A 276 1.12 16.87 -17.73
CA LYS A 276 -0.13 16.97 -18.51
C LYS A 276 -0.92 15.64 -18.49
N GLU A 277 -0.22 14.53 -18.70
CA GLU A 277 -0.82 13.20 -18.62
C GLU A 277 -1.36 12.88 -17.21
N LEU A 278 -0.63 13.26 -16.16
CA LEU A 278 -1.09 13.10 -14.78
C LEU A 278 -2.38 13.88 -14.52
N ASP A 279 -2.46 15.13 -14.99
CA ASP A 279 -3.66 15.96 -14.86
C ASP A 279 -4.87 15.31 -15.54
N GLU A 280 -4.68 14.73 -16.72
CA GLU A 280 -5.73 14.03 -17.46
C GLU A 280 -6.20 12.76 -16.73
N VAL A 281 -5.27 11.96 -16.20
CA VAL A 281 -5.58 10.78 -15.37
C VAL A 281 -6.36 11.18 -14.12
N VAL A 282 -5.95 12.26 -13.44
CA VAL A 282 -6.63 12.77 -12.24
C VAL A 282 -8.03 13.26 -12.57
N ARG A 283 -8.23 14.03 -13.65
CA ARG A 283 -9.56 14.48 -14.09
C ARG A 283 -10.47 13.30 -14.42
N THR A 284 -9.95 12.32 -15.15
CA THR A 284 -10.68 11.10 -15.51
C THR A 284 -11.08 10.31 -14.27
N TRP A 285 -10.15 10.15 -13.31
CA TRP A 285 -10.44 9.47 -12.07
C TRP A 285 -11.44 10.23 -11.19
N ASN A 286 -11.24 11.52 -10.97
CA ASN A 286 -12.13 12.26 -10.08
C ASN A 286 -13.57 12.28 -10.61
N SER A 287 -13.76 12.18 -11.93
CA SER A 287 -15.07 12.07 -12.55
C SER A 287 -15.60 10.64 -12.67
N HIS A 288 -14.78 9.58 -12.71
CA HIS A 288 -15.28 8.21 -12.96
C HIS A 288 -16.21 7.68 -11.85
N ARG A 289 -17.02 6.65 -12.18
CA ARG A 289 -17.93 6.04 -11.20
C ARG A 289 -17.30 4.82 -10.52
N ILE A 290 -17.14 4.87 -9.21
CA ILE A 290 -16.71 3.75 -8.37
C ILE A 290 -17.92 2.90 -8.00
N ARG A 291 -17.81 1.58 -8.22
CA ARG A 291 -18.83 0.62 -7.79
C ARG A 291 -18.79 0.43 -6.27
N PRO A 292 -19.95 0.38 -5.59
CA PRO A 292 -20.00 0.08 -4.16
C PRO A 292 -19.47 -1.33 -3.90
N VAL A 293 -18.73 -1.50 -2.81
CA VAL A 293 -18.25 -2.81 -2.36
C VAL A 293 -18.84 -3.07 -0.97
N PRO A 294 -19.91 -3.89 -0.85
CA PRO A 294 -20.66 -4.07 0.40
C PRO A 294 -19.78 -4.53 1.57
N SER A 295 -18.76 -5.33 1.30
CA SER A 295 -17.83 -5.83 2.32
C SER A 295 -16.84 -4.79 2.85
N ARG A 296 -16.79 -3.58 2.28
CA ARG A 296 -15.82 -2.53 2.63
C ARG A 296 -16.43 -1.32 3.33
N GLY A 297 -17.76 -1.23 3.44
CA GLY A 297 -18.42 -0.01 3.91
C GLY A 297 -18.19 1.20 2.98
N ASP A 298 -17.67 0.97 1.77
CA ASP A 298 -17.39 2.01 0.78
C ASP A 298 -18.68 2.39 0.07
N SER A 299 -19.10 3.64 0.22
CA SER A 299 -20.12 4.26 -0.64
C SER A 299 -19.63 4.25 -2.08
N GLY A 300 -20.42 3.66 -2.97
CA GLY A 300 -20.21 3.79 -4.42
C GLY A 300 -20.59 5.21 -4.84
N GLY A 301 -19.99 5.71 -5.92
CA GLY A 301 -20.19 7.09 -6.34
C GLY A 301 -19.07 7.59 -7.23
N ARG A 302 -19.17 8.82 -7.70
CA ARG A 302 -18.06 9.51 -8.36
C ARG A 302 -17.21 10.19 -7.29
N PRO A 303 -15.87 10.08 -7.30
CA PRO A 303 -15.03 10.72 -6.26
C PRO A 303 -15.34 12.20 -6.07
N VAL A 304 -15.55 12.94 -7.17
CA VAL A 304 -15.92 14.36 -7.10
C VAL A 304 -17.21 14.58 -6.32
N LEU A 305 -18.27 13.79 -6.56
CA LEU A 305 -19.54 13.93 -5.83
C LEU A 305 -19.44 13.48 -4.38
N LEU A 306 -18.67 12.42 -4.12
CA LEU A 306 -18.40 11.95 -2.76
C LEU A 306 -17.61 12.98 -1.94
N TYR A 307 -16.84 13.84 -2.60
CA TYR A 307 -16.04 14.89 -1.99
C TYR A 307 -16.82 16.21 -1.83
N THR A 308 -17.48 16.68 -2.90
CA THR A 308 -18.13 18.00 -2.93
C THR A 308 -19.57 18.00 -2.41
N ALA A 309 -20.26 16.85 -2.45
CA ALA A 309 -21.63 16.70 -1.96
C ALA A 309 -21.79 15.42 -1.12
N PRO A 310 -21.00 15.25 -0.05
CA PRO A 310 -20.97 14.02 0.74
C PRO A 310 -22.31 13.69 1.41
N GLN A 311 -23.16 14.69 1.64
CA GLN A 311 -24.46 14.53 2.29
C GLN A 311 -25.40 13.62 1.49
N ILE A 312 -25.26 13.60 0.15
CA ILE A 312 -26.02 12.70 -0.74
C ILE A 312 -25.72 11.22 -0.41
N PHE A 313 -24.54 10.94 0.14
CA PHE A 313 -24.05 9.60 0.46
C PHE A 313 -23.98 9.36 1.98
N GLY A 314 -24.62 10.22 2.78
CA GLY A 314 -24.61 10.14 4.25
C GLY A 314 -23.24 10.46 4.89
N GLY A 315 -22.32 11.07 4.14
CA GLY A 315 -21.06 11.58 4.65
C GLY A 315 -21.20 13.02 5.17
N GLU A 316 -20.36 13.36 6.14
CA GLU A 316 -20.24 14.72 6.69
C GLU A 316 -18.91 15.33 6.24
N ASP A 317 -18.91 16.55 5.71
CA ASP A 317 -17.66 17.25 5.43
C ASP A 317 -16.94 17.59 6.74
N ARG A 318 -15.66 17.19 6.83
CA ARG A 318 -14.83 17.38 8.02
C ARG A 318 -13.75 18.45 7.82
N LEU A 319 -13.89 19.30 6.79
CA LEU A 319 -12.97 20.38 6.50
C LEU A 319 -12.80 21.31 7.70
N LYS A 320 -11.57 21.78 7.91
CA LYS A 320 -11.17 22.62 9.04
C LYS A 320 -10.67 23.94 8.49
N LEU A 321 -11.37 25.01 8.83
CA LEU A 321 -11.04 26.35 8.38
C LEU A 321 -9.78 26.84 9.11
N PHE A 322 -9.04 27.74 8.47
CA PHE A 322 -7.85 28.38 9.02
C PHE A 322 -8.00 29.89 8.88
N ASP A 323 -7.10 30.65 9.51
CA ASP A 323 -6.91 32.06 9.19
C ASP A 323 -5.97 32.20 7.98
N GLN A 324 -6.28 33.11 7.05
CA GLN A 324 -5.45 33.34 5.88
C GLN A 324 -4.05 33.83 6.26
N GLU A 325 -3.93 34.60 7.34
CA GLU A 325 -2.63 35.05 7.86
C GLU A 325 -1.72 33.86 8.24
N GLU A 326 -2.30 32.78 8.76
CA GLU A 326 -1.56 31.55 9.12
C GLU A 326 -1.04 30.80 7.89
N ILE A 327 -1.81 30.81 6.80
CA ILE A 327 -1.38 30.23 5.53
C ILE A 327 -0.23 31.04 4.95
N ASP A 328 -0.31 32.36 4.98
CA ASP A 328 0.73 33.24 4.44
C ASP A 328 2.05 33.08 5.22
N LEU A 329 1.99 32.95 6.56
CA LEU A 329 3.16 32.59 7.37
C LEU A 329 3.75 31.23 6.97
N CYS A 330 2.91 30.22 6.73
CA CYS A 330 3.39 28.90 6.32
C CYS A 330 4.06 28.94 4.94
N LYS A 331 3.61 29.81 4.03
CA LYS A 331 4.20 29.95 2.68
C LYS A 331 5.65 30.44 2.72
N GLU A 332 6.05 31.21 3.74
CA GLU A 332 7.44 31.65 3.91
C GLU A 332 8.41 30.47 4.10
N GLU A 333 7.92 29.34 4.61
CA GLU A 333 8.69 28.10 4.79
C GLU A 333 8.54 27.11 3.62
N CYS A 334 7.84 27.48 2.56
CA CYS A 334 7.69 26.68 1.36
C CYS A 334 8.68 27.07 0.27
N ARG A 335 8.91 26.11 -0.65
CA ARG A 335 9.60 26.34 -1.90
C ARG A 335 8.69 25.89 -3.03
N PRO A 336 7.95 26.80 -3.69
CA PRO A 336 7.13 26.44 -4.82
C PRO A 336 7.94 25.76 -5.91
N LYS A 337 7.26 24.93 -6.71
CA LYS A 337 7.81 24.33 -7.92
C LYS A 337 8.45 25.41 -8.80
N GLY A 338 9.71 25.23 -9.17
CA GLY A 338 10.40 26.11 -10.11
C GLY A 338 9.68 26.14 -11.47
N GLN A 339 9.87 27.24 -12.21
CA GLN A 339 9.27 27.41 -13.54
C GLN A 339 9.97 26.57 -14.60
N LEU A 340 11.25 26.25 -14.40
CA LEU A 340 12.04 25.46 -15.34
C LEU A 340 11.80 23.96 -15.12
N PRO A 341 11.74 23.17 -16.20
CA PRO A 341 11.53 21.73 -16.11
C PRO A 341 12.77 21.00 -15.58
N CYS A 342 13.96 21.59 -15.70
CA CYS A 342 15.24 21.02 -15.32
C CYS A 342 16.17 22.08 -14.69
N ASP A 343 17.45 21.72 -14.54
CA ASP A 343 18.52 22.66 -14.18
C ASP A 343 18.61 23.83 -15.18
N GLU A 344 18.95 25.02 -14.68
CA GLU A 344 18.92 26.28 -15.44
C GLU A 344 19.95 26.29 -16.58
N ASP A 345 21.19 25.86 -16.31
CA ASP A 345 22.25 25.82 -17.33
C ASP A 345 21.90 24.83 -18.46
N VAL A 346 21.31 23.68 -18.09
CA VAL A 346 20.86 22.68 -19.07
C VAL A 346 19.67 23.18 -19.87
N PHE A 347 18.74 23.92 -19.23
CA PHE A 347 17.60 24.53 -19.92
C PHE A 347 18.07 25.52 -20.97
N ASP A 348 18.93 26.48 -20.58
CA ASP A 348 19.42 27.53 -21.47
C ASP A 348 20.22 26.93 -22.64
N LEU A 349 21.11 25.99 -22.37
CA LEU A 349 21.87 25.28 -23.41
C LEU A 349 20.93 24.53 -24.38
N SER A 350 19.92 23.83 -23.84
CA SER A 350 18.99 23.06 -24.67
C SER A 350 18.17 23.97 -25.58
N VAL A 351 17.70 25.11 -25.06
CA VAL A 351 16.97 26.12 -25.84
C VAL A 351 17.84 26.70 -26.94
N LEU A 352 19.11 27.01 -26.66
CA LEU A 352 20.06 27.51 -27.66
C LEU A 352 20.29 26.50 -28.79
N LEU A 353 20.55 25.23 -28.44
CA LEU A 353 20.74 24.16 -29.43
C LEU A 353 19.48 23.94 -30.27
N MET A 354 18.30 23.96 -29.66
CA MET A 354 17.04 23.87 -30.40
C MET A 354 16.87 25.01 -31.39
N GLN A 355 17.23 26.24 -31.01
CA GLN A 355 17.17 27.40 -31.92
C GLN A 355 18.18 27.29 -33.07
N GLU A 356 19.40 26.84 -32.79
CA GLU A 356 20.46 26.69 -33.78
C GLU A 356 20.13 25.62 -34.83
N HIS A 357 19.61 24.48 -34.39
CA HIS A 357 19.28 23.35 -35.25
C HIS A 357 17.83 23.35 -35.78
N GLY A 358 17.00 24.28 -35.32
CA GLY A 358 15.58 24.36 -35.71
C GLY A 358 14.73 23.21 -35.18
N TRP A 359 15.03 22.70 -33.98
CA TRP A 359 14.25 21.65 -33.33
C TRP A 359 13.03 22.22 -32.60
N ASP A 360 11.89 21.56 -32.78
CA ASP A 360 10.62 21.97 -32.18
C ASP A 360 10.45 21.47 -30.74
N ILE A 361 9.62 22.18 -29.97
CA ILE A 361 9.16 21.72 -28.66
C ILE A 361 8.36 20.42 -28.85
N PRO A 362 8.64 19.36 -28.06
CA PRO A 362 7.96 18.08 -28.18
C PRO A 362 6.45 18.19 -27.95
N LYS A 363 5.64 17.56 -28.81
CA LYS A 363 4.18 17.54 -28.68
C LYS A 363 3.68 16.25 -28.05
N ASP A 364 4.44 15.17 -28.21
CA ASP A 364 4.16 13.88 -27.61
C ASP A 364 5.43 13.17 -27.13
N ALA A 365 5.25 11.97 -26.58
CA ALA A 365 6.31 11.20 -25.96
C ALA A 365 7.38 10.71 -26.94
N PHE A 366 7.04 10.50 -28.22
CA PHE A 366 7.99 10.04 -29.22
C PHE A 366 8.83 11.20 -29.72
N ASP A 367 8.22 12.37 -29.99
CA ASP A 367 8.93 13.61 -30.29
C ASP A 367 9.93 13.95 -29.17
N ALA A 368 9.53 13.78 -27.91
CA ALA A 368 10.38 14.05 -26.75
C ALA A 368 11.57 13.08 -26.65
N ALA A 369 11.39 11.82 -27.05
CA ALA A 369 12.48 10.83 -27.08
C ALA A 369 13.48 11.11 -28.20
N GLU A 370 13.00 11.58 -29.35
CA GLU A 370 13.86 12.03 -30.44
C GLU A 370 14.66 13.26 -30.02
N LEU A 371 14.00 14.31 -29.52
CA LEU A 371 14.68 15.52 -29.05
C LEU A 371 15.69 15.22 -27.94
N TYR A 372 15.35 14.35 -26.99
CA TYR A 372 16.27 13.90 -25.95
C TYR A 372 17.56 13.32 -26.54
N THR A 373 17.43 12.45 -27.55
CA THR A 373 18.57 11.79 -28.19
C THR A 373 19.45 12.80 -28.91
N LEU A 374 18.84 13.72 -29.67
CA LEU A 374 19.51 14.80 -30.38
C LEU A 374 20.29 15.73 -29.44
N LEU A 375 19.62 16.25 -28.40
CA LEU A 375 20.25 17.11 -27.39
C LEU A 375 21.39 16.39 -26.68
N ARG A 376 21.19 15.12 -26.31
CA ARG A 376 22.21 14.35 -25.61
C ARG A 376 23.46 14.14 -26.46
N GLU A 377 23.31 13.82 -27.73
CA GLU A 377 24.43 13.65 -28.65
C GLU A 377 25.19 14.97 -28.82
N GLU A 378 24.47 16.06 -29.06
CA GLU A 378 25.09 17.37 -29.30
C GLU A 378 25.82 17.87 -28.04
N VAL A 379 25.18 17.82 -26.87
CA VAL A 379 25.80 18.27 -25.61
C VAL A 379 27.01 17.40 -25.27
N ARG A 380 26.96 16.08 -25.47
CA ARG A 380 28.09 15.19 -25.15
C ARG A 380 29.24 15.25 -26.17
N ASN A 381 28.98 15.64 -27.41
CA ASN A 381 30.02 15.81 -28.42
C ASN A 381 30.78 17.14 -28.27
N ASN A 382 30.15 18.13 -27.62
CA ASN A 382 30.72 19.47 -27.38
C ASN A 382 31.22 19.69 -25.95
N LEU A 383 31.17 18.66 -25.09
CA LEU A 383 31.82 18.57 -23.78
C LEU A 383 33.18 17.88 -23.91
#